data_AF-A0A4Q3GXR1-F1
#
_entry.id   AF-A0A4Q3GXR1-F1
#
_cell.length_a   1.000
_cell.length_b   1.000
_cell.length_c   1.000
_cell.angle_alpha   90.00
_cell.angle_beta   90.00
_cell.angle_gamma   90.00
#
_symmetry.space_group_name_H-M   'P 1'
#
loop_
_entity.id
_entity.type
_entity.pdbx_description
1 polymer ?
#
loop_
_entity_poly.entity_id
_entity_poly.type
_entity_poly.pdbx_seq_one_letter_code
_entity_poly.pdbx_strand_id
1 'polypeptide(L)'
;MKFATLPSWVSVCLVALSVGPTATVAQTGAFGGGYGPPLKVMAPPQVFATSDEHYAYLLKHAGGGTKHTLASVPRWDGLWVAAGNTHMAAFIDTGNLGGKVREGVLTPAYEKAYRERWRQQTEQGQVDYDRLGDCQPPGMPRFLLEPYSHEFINLPNESYLINDFGPSIRRV
;
A
#
# COMPACT_ATOMS: atom_id res chain seq x y z
N MET A 1 -23.77 18.32 78.72
CA MET A 1 -22.72 19.15 78.11
C MET A 1 -21.52 18.25 77.76
N LYS A 2 -20.95 18.44 76.57
CA LYS A 2 -19.85 17.70 75.91
C LYS A 2 -20.29 16.47 75.10
N PHE A 3 -20.68 16.72 73.84
CA PHE A 3 -20.57 15.75 72.76
C PHE A 3 -19.09 15.65 72.37
N ALA A 4 -18.53 14.45 72.45
CA ALA A 4 -17.20 14.14 71.94
C ALA A 4 -17.31 13.58 70.51
N THR A 5 -16.29 13.88 69.74
CA THR A 5 -16.20 13.89 68.28
C THR A 5 -15.49 12.66 67.69
N LEU A 6 -15.88 12.34 66.43
CA LEU A 6 -15.11 11.70 65.34
C LEU A 6 -14.80 10.18 65.42
N PRO A 7 -14.55 9.48 64.28
CA PRO A 7 -14.83 9.82 62.87
C PRO A 7 -15.44 8.68 62.03
N SER A 8 -16.22 9.07 61.02
CA SER A 8 -16.57 8.24 59.87
C SER A 8 -15.42 8.29 58.86
N TRP A 9 -14.80 7.15 58.56
CA TRP A 9 -13.90 6.98 57.42
C TRP A 9 -14.45 5.89 56.50
N VAL A 10 -15.41 6.26 55.66
CA VAL A 10 -15.70 5.50 54.44
C VAL A 10 -14.86 6.15 53.34
N SER A 11 -13.71 5.54 53.05
CA SER A 11 -12.87 5.94 51.92
C SER A 11 -13.54 5.47 50.63
N VAL A 12 -14.13 6.40 49.89
CA VAL A 12 -14.60 6.16 48.52
C VAL A 12 -13.38 6.13 47.61
N CYS A 13 -12.99 4.93 47.17
CA CYS A 13 -11.98 4.79 46.11
C CYS A 13 -12.61 5.15 44.76
N LEU A 14 -12.32 6.36 44.28
CA LEU A 14 -12.56 6.78 42.90
C LEU A 14 -11.62 6.00 41.98
N VAL A 15 -12.15 5.00 41.29
CA VAL A 15 -11.46 4.36 40.16
C VAL A 15 -11.53 5.32 38.98
N ALA A 16 -10.44 6.04 38.72
CA ALA A 16 -10.28 6.82 37.51
C ALA A 16 -10.03 5.86 36.32
N LEU A 17 -11.09 5.57 35.55
CA LEU A 17 -10.97 4.96 34.23
C LEU A 17 -10.30 5.99 33.30
N SER A 18 -8.98 5.93 33.20
CA SER A 18 -8.25 6.62 32.15
C SER A 18 -8.54 5.91 30.83
N VAL A 19 -9.47 6.46 30.05
CA VAL A 19 -9.59 6.14 28.62
C VAL A 19 -8.42 6.83 27.94
N GLY A 20 -7.24 6.19 28.00
CA GLY A 20 -6.11 6.58 27.19
C GLY A 20 -6.45 6.35 25.71
N PRO A 21 -6.11 7.28 24.80
CA PRO A 21 -6.35 7.07 23.38
C PRO A 21 -5.56 5.83 22.94
N THR A 22 -6.24 4.82 22.42
CA THR A 22 -5.66 3.57 21.88
C THR A 22 -4.72 3.80 20.68
N ALA A 23 -4.50 5.04 20.26
CA ALA A 23 -3.64 5.44 19.16
C ALA A 23 -2.13 5.29 19.45
N THR A 24 -1.71 4.99 20.68
CA THR A 24 -0.28 4.94 21.05
C THR A 24 0.42 3.61 20.72
N VAL A 25 -0.27 2.63 20.12
CA VAL A 25 0.32 1.32 19.71
C VAL A 25 0.19 1.11 18.20
N ALA A 26 0.55 2.13 17.42
CA ALA A 26 0.68 2.04 15.97
C ALA A 26 2.14 2.35 15.59
N GLN A 27 2.93 1.31 15.33
CA GLN A 27 4.36 1.41 15.08
C GLN A 27 4.63 1.85 13.64
N THR A 28 5.01 3.11 13.45
CA THR A 28 5.28 3.79 12.17
C THR A 28 6.33 3.07 11.30
N GLY A 29 5.88 2.11 10.48
CA GLY A 29 6.66 1.48 9.41
C GLY A 29 6.92 2.38 8.19
N ALA A 30 8.18 2.44 7.75
CA ALA A 30 8.65 3.16 6.57
C ALA A 30 8.33 2.41 5.27
N PHE A 31 7.05 2.35 4.89
CA PHE A 31 6.55 2.25 3.51
C PHE A 31 5.03 2.31 3.57
N GLY A 32 4.46 3.47 3.28
CA GLY A 32 3.06 3.63 2.85
C GLY A 32 1.93 3.16 3.76
N GLY A 33 2.20 2.75 5.00
CA GLY A 33 1.17 2.26 5.91
C GLY A 33 1.52 2.38 7.38
N GLY A 34 2.76 2.60 7.79
CA GLY A 34 3.03 2.93 9.18
C GLY A 34 2.68 1.83 10.19
N TYR A 35 2.56 0.56 9.78
CA TYR A 35 2.25 -0.57 10.66
C TYR A 35 3.19 -1.75 10.39
N GLY A 36 3.75 -2.33 11.46
CA GLY A 36 4.54 -3.56 11.43
C GLY A 36 6.03 -3.37 11.69
N PRO A 37 6.78 -4.45 12.01
CA PRO A 37 8.22 -4.39 12.15
C PRO A 37 8.86 -3.93 10.84
N PRO A 38 10.03 -3.25 10.89
CA PRO A 38 10.76 -2.85 9.69
C PRO A 38 10.98 -4.05 8.77
N LEU A 39 10.64 -3.90 7.49
CA LEU A 39 10.88 -4.95 6.50
C LEU A 39 12.37 -5.23 6.41
N LYS A 40 12.76 -6.50 6.56
CA LYS A 40 14.14 -6.94 6.38
C LYS A 40 14.42 -7.04 4.87
N VAL A 41 15.24 -6.13 4.36
CA VAL A 41 15.71 -6.20 2.97
C VAL A 41 16.51 -7.50 2.79
N MET A 42 16.04 -8.36 1.89
CA MET A 42 16.77 -9.55 1.47
C MET A 42 17.51 -9.23 0.17
N ALA A 43 18.84 -9.26 0.20
CA ALA A 43 19.63 -9.13 -1.01
C ALA A 43 19.39 -10.37 -1.90
N PRO A 44 19.29 -10.20 -3.22
CA PRO A 44 19.26 -11.34 -4.12
C PRO A 44 20.56 -12.14 -3.97
N PRO A 45 20.51 -13.48 -4.10
CA PRO A 45 21.67 -14.35 -3.86
C PRO A 45 22.81 -14.13 -4.88
N GLN A 46 22.51 -13.47 -5.99
CA GLN A 46 23.46 -13.06 -7.01
C GLN A 46 22.93 -11.83 -7.75
N VAL A 47 23.81 -11.17 -8.51
CA VAL A 47 23.43 -10.09 -9.42
C VAL A 47 22.92 -10.70 -10.72
N PHE A 48 21.83 -10.15 -11.26
CA PHE A 48 21.25 -10.57 -12.55
C PHE A 48 21.45 -9.45 -13.57
N ALA A 49 21.81 -9.79 -14.81
CA ALA A 49 21.99 -8.79 -15.85
C ALA A 49 20.65 -8.26 -16.37
N THR A 50 19.60 -9.09 -16.29
CA THR A 50 18.25 -8.74 -16.74
C THR A 50 17.19 -9.21 -15.74
N SER A 51 16.01 -8.58 -15.78
CA SER A 51 14.84 -9.01 -15.01
C SER A 51 14.37 -10.41 -15.40
N ASP A 52 14.57 -10.81 -16.66
CA ASP A 52 14.20 -12.15 -17.15
C ASP A 52 15.11 -13.23 -16.57
N GLU A 53 16.42 -12.97 -16.47
CA GLU A 53 17.35 -13.87 -15.77
C GLU A 53 16.99 -14.01 -14.29
N HIS A 54 16.65 -12.90 -13.65
CA HIS A 54 16.19 -12.91 -12.26
C HIS A 54 14.89 -13.72 -12.10
N TYR A 55 13.92 -13.49 -12.98
CA TYR A 55 12.67 -14.25 -13.00
C TYR A 55 12.91 -15.75 -13.21
N ALA A 56 13.73 -16.12 -14.21
CA ALA A 56 14.05 -17.51 -14.50
C ALA A 56 14.77 -18.20 -13.33
N TYR A 57 15.66 -17.48 -12.65
CA TYR A 57 16.31 -17.96 -11.43
C TYR A 57 15.28 -18.25 -10.32
N LEU A 58 14.38 -17.29 -10.04
CA LEU A 58 13.35 -17.45 -9.02
C LEU A 58 12.38 -18.59 -9.37
N LEU A 59 12.00 -18.70 -10.64
CA LEU A 59 11.13 -19.77 -11.14
C LEU A 59 11.77 -21.15 -10.96
N LYS A 60 13.05 -21.28 -11.31
CA LYS A 60 13.82 -22.52 -11.08
C LYS A 60 13.95 -22.83 -9.59
N HIS A 61 14.28 -21.83 -8.78
CA HIS A 61 14.45 -21.98 -7.34
C HIS A 61 13.14 -22.38 -6.65
N ALA A 62 12.00 -21.89 -7.14
CA ALA A 62 10.68 -22.25 -6.62
C ALA A 62 10.32 -23.72 -6.86
N GLY A 63 10.90 -24.39 -7.87
CA GLY A 63 10.72 -25.83 -8.10
C GLY A 63 9.26 -26.25 -8.31
N GLY A 64 8.44 -25.39 -8.92
CA GLY A 64 6.98 -25.59 -9.06
C GLY A 64 6.13 -24.95 -7.95
N GLY A 65 6.78 -24.36 -6.95
CA GLY A 65 6.18 -23.56 -5.88
C GLY A 65 5.40 -24.38 -4.86
N THR A 66 4.98 -23.71 -3.79
CA THR A 66 4.06 -24.29 -2.81
C THR A 66 2.66 -24.31 -3.41
N LYS A 67 1.97 -25.46 -3.35
CA LYS A 67 0.54 -25.53 -3.65
C LYS A 67 -0.24 -25.05 -2.44
N HIS A 68 -1.05 -24.02 -2.63
CA HIS A 68 -1.88 -23.48 -1.58
C HIS A 68 -3.29 -24.09 -1.64
N THR A 69 -3.90 -24.33 -0.49
CA THR A 69 -5.35 -24.46 -0.33
C THR A 69 -5.94 -23.09 0.00
N LEU A 70 -7.28 -22.97 -0.04
CA LEU A 70 -7.98 -21.76 0.40
C LEU A 70 -7.63 -21.36 1.85
N ALA A 71 -7.32 -22.34 2.70
CA ALA A 71 -6.92 -22.09 4.09
C ALA A 71 -5.48 -21.59 4.24
N SER A 72 -4.62 -21.83 3.24
CA SER A 72 -3.19 -21.48 3.29
C SER A 72 -2.82 -20.29 2.42
N VAL A 73 -3.74 -19.81 1.57
CA VAL A 73 -3.53 -18.60 0.78
C VAL A 73 -3.67 -17.38 1.70
N PRO A 74 -2.80 -16.36 1.60
CA PRO A 74 -2.95 -15.13 2.36
C PRO A 74 -4.34 -14.51 2.15
N ARG A 75 -5.05 -14.33 3.26
CA ARG A 75 -6.37 -13.70 3.27
C ARG A 75 -6.20 -12.19 3.37
N TRP A 76 -6.65 -11.49 2.34
CA TRP A 76 -6.65 -10.03 2.25
C TRP A 76 -8.09 -9.53 2.31
N ASP A 77 -8.91 -10.24 3.08
CA ASP A 77 -10.35 -10.02 3.17
C ASP A 77 -10.63 -8.61 3.69
N GLY A 78 -11.61 -7.94 3.06
CA GLY A 78 -12.02 -6.58 3.40
C GLY A 78 -11.77 -5.58 2.29
N LEU A 79 -12.16 -4.33 2.56
CA LEU A 79 -11.99 -3.20 1.66
C LEU A 79 -10.73 -2.42 2.03
N TRP A 80 -9.86 -2.23 1.05
CA TRP A 80 -8.59 -1.54 1.17
C TRP A 80 -8.66 -0.18 0.49
N VAL A 81 -8.31 0.88 1.19
CA VAL A 81 -8.23 2.22 0.60
C VAL A 81 -6.79 2.67 0.64
N ALA A 82 -6.32 3.35 -0.41
CA ALA A 82 -4.97 3.91 -0.45
C ALA A 82 -4.73 4.99 0.65
N ALA A 83 -5.76 5.38 1.41
CA ALA A 83 -5.70 6.37 2.49
C ALA A 83 -5.01 7.69 2.09
N GLY A 84 -5.24 8.14 0.86
CA GLY A 84 -4.59 9.35 0.30
C GLY A 84 -3.14 9.16 -0.13
N ASN A 85 -2.61 7.94 -0.08
CA ASN A 85 -1.27 7.62 -0.53
C ASN A 85 -1.24 7.48 -2.06
N THR A 86 -0.77 8.53 -2.73
CA THR A 86 -0.58 8.56 -4.18
C THR A 86 0.80 8.07 -4.62
N HIS A 87 1.69 7.72 -3.66
CA HIS A 87 3.11 7.40 -3.86
C HIS A 87 3.85 8.35 -4.83
N MET A 88 3.39 9.59 -5.00
CA MET A 88 4.01 10.53 -5.94
C MET A 88 5.48 10.76 -5.63
N ALA A 89 5.88 10.74 -4.36
CA ALA A 89 7.27 10.87 -3.94
C ALA A 89 8.20 9.77 -4.49
N ALA A 90 7.67 8.61 -4.90
CA ALA A 90 8.46 7.55 -5.51
C ALA A 90 8.95 7.92 -6.93
N PHE A 91 8.19 8.73 -7.66
CA PHE A 91 8.47 9.07 -9.05
C PHE A 91 8.77 10.55 -9.27
N ILE A 92 8.33 11.43 -8.37
CA ILE A 92 8.46 12.88 -8.44
C ILE A 92 9.31 13.38 -7.27
N ASP A 93 10.26 14.27 -7.54
CA ASP A 93 11.23 14.76 -6.55
C ASP A 93 10.58 15.48 -5.35
N THR A 94 9.60 16.34 -5.58
CA THR A 94 8.84 17.08 -4.55
C THR A 94 7.64 16.30 -4.02
N GLY A 95 7.30 15.16 -4.63
CA GLY A 95 6.11 14.38 -4.30
C GLY A 95 4.77 15.07 -4.64
N ASN A 96 4.77 16.14 -5.44
CA ASN A 96 3.58 16.87 -5.87
C ASN A 96 3.68 17.33 -7.34
N LEU A 97 2.60 17.92 -7.87
CA LEU A 97 2.54 18.33 -9.28
C LEU A 97 3.55 19.42 -9.69
N GLY A 98 4.17 20.11 -8.74
CA GLY A 98 5.22 21.10 -9.00
C GLY A 98 6.63 20.50 -9.16
N GLY A 99 6.77 19.18 -9.03
CA GLY A 99 8.06 18.50 -9.11
C GLY A 99 8.43 18.01 -10.51
N LYS A 100 9.60 17.37 -10.58
CA LYS A 100 10.14 16.72 -11.77
C LYS A 100 10.22 15.21 -11.57
N VAL A 101 10.10 14.49 -12.68
CA VAL A 101 10.34 13.04 -12.73
C VAL A 101 11.76 12.73 -12.29
N ARG A 102 11.90 11.86 -11.28
CA ARG A 102 13.18 11.35 -10.77
C ARG A 102 13.90 10.51 -11.83
N GLU A 103 15.21 10.72 -11.94
CA GLU A 103 16.08 9.95 -12.83
C GLU A 103 16.47 8.61 -12.20
N GLY A 104 16.58 7.56 -13.01
CA GLY A 104 17.13 6.26 -12.61
C GLY A 104 16.21 5.39 -11.76
N VAL A 105 14.97 5.81 -11.53
CA VAL A 105 13.93 5.00 -10.85
C VAL A 105 13.30 3.99 -11.82
N LEU A 106 13.11 4.40 -13.08
CA LEU A 106 12.51 3.59 -14.13
C LEU A 106 13.58 3.16 -15.14
N THR A 107 13.30 2.12 -15.92
CA THR A 107 14.15 1.79 -17.07
C THR A 107 14.13 2.94 -18.08
N PRO A 108 15.17 3.13 -18.91
CA PRO A 108 15.25 4.29 -19.81
C PRO A 108 14.02 4.47 -20.73
N ALA A 109 13.47 3.38 -21.25
CA ALA A 109 12.28 3.43 -22.09
C ALA A 109 11.03 3.89 -21.32
N TYR A 110 10.83 3.38 -20.10
CA TYR A 110 9.70 3.77 -19.25
C TYR A 110 9.86 5.19 -18.70
N GLU A 111 11.09 5.60 -18.35
CA GLU A 111 11.35 6.96 -17.90
C GLU A 111 11.02 7.98 -19.00
N LYS A 112 11.43 7.73 -20.25
CA LYS A 112 11.06 8.56 -21.40
C LYS A 112 9.54 8.68 -21.55
N ALA A 113 8.82 7.56 -21.49
CA ALA A 113 7.36 7.55 -21.61
C ALA A 113 6.66 8.23 -20.42
N TYR A 114 7.24 8.13 -19.22
CA TYR A 114 6.71 8.76 -18.02
C TYR A 114 6.94 10.28 -18.04
N ARG A 115 8.12 10.74 -18.49
CA ARG A 115 8.42 12.16 -18.69
C ARG A 115 7.49 12.83 -19.69
N GLU A 116 7.20 12.17 -20.80
CA GLU A 116 6.24 12.72 -21.77
C GLU A 116 4.84 12.83 -21.17
N ARG A 117 4.36 11.80 -20.46
CA ARG A 117 3.08 11.89 -19.73
C ARG A 117 3.07 12.99 -18.66
N TRP A 118 4.17 13.16 -17.95
CA TRP A 118 4.31 14.24 -16.97
C TRP A 118 4.23 15.61 -17.63
N ARG A 119 4.93 15.80 -18.75
CA ARG A 119 4.88 17.02 -19.57
C ARG A 119 3.45 17.35 -20.01
N GLN A 120 2.72 16.36 -20.54
CA GLN A 120 1.31 16.52 -20.90
C GLN A 120 0.47 16.97 -19.69
N GLN A 121 0.59 16.27 -18.56
CA GLN A 121 -0.14 16.59 -17.34
C GLN A 121 0.16 18.02 -16.83
N THR A 122 1.43 18.46 -16.84
CA THR A 122 1.83 19.75 -16.25
C THR A 122 1.70 20.93 -17.21
N GLU A 123 1.94 20.73 -18.51
CA GLU A 123 1.91 21.81 -19.51
C GLU A 123 0.56 21.93 -20.22
N GLN A 124 -0.12 20.79 -20.44
CA GLN A 124 -1.39 20.73 -21.18
C GLN A 124 -2.59 20.51 -20.26
N GLY A 125 -2.36 20.19 -18.98
CA GLY A 125 -3.41 19.95 -17.98
C GLY A 125 -4.13 18.61 -18.13
N GLN A 126 -3.71 17.76 -19.07
CA GLN A 126 -4.33 16.48 -19.39
C GLN A 126 -3.29 15.53 -19.99
N VAL A 127 -3.59 14.23 -19.99
CA VAL A 127 -2.82 13.22 -20.72
C VAL A 127 -3.58 12.83 -21.98
N ASP A 128 -2.88 12.66 -23.09
CA ASP A 128 -3.50 12.38 -24.40
C ASP A 128 -4.20 11.03 -24.45
N TYR A 129 -3.67 10.04 -23.71
CA TYR A 129 -4.22 8.71 -23.62
C TYR A 129 -4.26 8.21 -22.18
N ASP A 130 -5.47 7.97 -21.69
CA ASP A 130 -5.74 7.20 -20.48
C ASP A 130 -6.56 5.96 -20.85
N ARG A 131 -6.14 4.79 -20.36
CA ARG A 131 -6.87 3.52 -20.49
C ARG A 131 -8.29 3.62 -19.96
N LEU A 132 -8.50 4.43 -18.92
CA LEU A 132 -9.81 4.67 -18.34
C LEU A 132 -10.76 5.38 -19.29
N GLY A 133 -10.25 6.28 -20.14
CA GLY A 133 -11.06 6.94 -21.17
C GLY A 133 -11.57 5.97 -22.24
N ASP A 134 -10.90 4.82 -22.39
CA ASP A 134 -11.26 3.75 -23.33
C ASP A 134 -11.95 2.57 -22.63
N CYS A 135 -12.49 2.77 -21.42
CA CYS A 135 -13.14 1.73 -20.60
C CYS A 135 -12.26 0.49 -20.34
N GLN A 136 -10.94 0.64 -20.41
CA GLN A 136 -9.99 -0.42 -20.10
C GLN A 136 -9.60 -0.37 -18.61
N PRO A 137 -9.30 -1.52 -17.99
CA PRO A 137 -8.94 -1.55 -16.59
C PRO A 137 -7.62 -0.78 -16.33
N PRO A 138 -7.48 -0.04 -15.21
CA PRO A 138 -6.34 0.81 -14.92
C PRO A 138 -5.06 0.00 -14.71
N GLY A 139 -3.96 0.35 -15.41
CA GLY A 139 -2.69 -0.40 -15.33
C GLY A 139 -2.03 -0.38 -13.94
N MET A 140 -1.03 -1.23 -13.72
CA MET A 140 -0.14 -1.12 -12.56
C MET A 140 0.92 -0.02 -12.80
N PRO A 141 1.32 0.76 -11.77
CA PRO A 141 0.87 0.69 -10.38
C PRO A 141 -0.40 1.51 -10.10
N ARG A 142 -1.02 2.20 -11.07
CA ARG A 142 -2.20 3.07 -10.85
C ARG A 142 -3.31 2.37 -10.07
N PHE A 143 -3.61 1.11 -10.37
CA PHE A 143 -4.60 0.32 -9.61
C PHE A 143 -4.31 0.34 -8.10
N LEU A 144 -3.05 0.39 -7.64
CA LEU A 144 -2.74 0.44 -6.19
C LEU A 144 -2.82 1.85 -5.60
N LEU A 145 -2.89 2.88 -6.45
CA LEU A 145 -2.79 4.30 -6.07
C LEU A 145 -4.11 5.04 -6.24
N GLU A 146 -5.10 4.37 -6.80
CA GLU A 146 -6.42 4.94 -6.97
C GLU A 146 -7.04 5.23 -5.59
N PRO A 147 -7.75 6.36 -5.42
CA PRO A 147 -8.27 6.77 -4.12
C PRO A 147 -9.48 5.95 -3.67
N TYR A 148 -9.91 5.00 -4.50
CA TYR A 148 -11.11 4.20 -4.32
C TYR A 148 -10.83 2.94 -3.49
N SER A 149 -11.89 2.24 -3.08
CA SER A 149 -11.74 0.98 -2.36
C SER A 149 -11.30 -0.12 -3.32
N HIS A 150 -10.40 -0.97 -2.83
CA HIS A 150 -9.93 -2.16 -3.51
C HIS A 150 -10.34 -3.38 -2.71
N GLU A 151 -10.74 -4.42 -3.42
CA GLU A 151 -10.96 -5.75 -2.84
C GLU A 151 -10.02 -6.75 -3.52
N PHE A 152 -9.40 -7.59 -2.71
CA PHE A 152 -8.48 -8.63 -3.15
C PHE A 152 -9.02 -10.00 -2.76
N ILE A 153 -9.44 -10.79 -3.74
CA ILE A 153 -9.92 -12.16 -3.52
C ILE A 153 -8.83 -13.12 -4.00
N ASN A 154 -8.09 -13.67 -3.05
CA ASN A 154 -7.05 -14.65 -3.34
C ASN A 154 -7.62 -16.07 -3.27
N LEU A 155 -7.49 -16.80 -4.38
CA LEU A 155 -7.75 -18.23 -4.49
C LEU A 155 -6.42 -18.98 -4.72
N PRO A 156 -6.38 -20.31 -4.55
CA PRO A 156 -5.18 -21.11 -4.79
C PRO A 156 -4.46 -20.91 -6.13
N ASN A 157 -5.21 -20.60 -7.20
CA ASN A 157 -4.69 -20.59 -8.56
C ASN A 157 -4.90 -19.25 -9.28
N GLU A 158 -5.59 -18.30 -8.66
CA GLU A 158 -5.94 -17.02 -9.26
C GLU A 158 -6.21 -15.98 -8.18
N SER A 159 -5.97 -14.72 -8.52
CA SER A 159 -6.34 -13.57 -7.67
C SER A 159 -7.24 -12.63 -8.44
N TYR A 160 -8.33 -12.20 -7.80
CA TYR A 160 -9.17 -11.12 -8.31
C TYR A 160 -8.81 -9.83 -7.60
N LEU A 161 -8.55 -8.81 -8.41
CA LEU A 161 -8.27 -7.44 -7.99
C LEU A 161 -9.45 -6.59 -8.48
N ILE A 162 -10.21 -6.05 -7.54
CA ILE A 162 -11.44 -5.31 -7.79
C ILE A 162 -11.27 -3.89 -7.27
N ASN A 163 -11.78 -2.90 -8.00
CA ASN A 163 -11.86 -1.51 -7.58
C ASN A 163 -13.28 -0.96 -7.82
N ASP A 164 -13.80 -0.16 -6.90
CA ASP A 164 -15.05 0.60 -7.02
C ASP A 164 -15.07 1.61 -8.19
N PHE A 165 -13.91 1.93 -8.76
CA PHE A 165 -13.80 2.84 -9.90
C PHE A 165 -14.09 2.16 -11.24
N GLY A 166 -15.33 2.29 -11.70
CA GLY A 166 -15.79 1.68 -12.95
C GLY A 166 -15.83 0.15 -12.87
N PRO A 167 -16.04 -0.57 -13.98
CA PRO A 167 -15.99 -2.03 -14.01
C PRO A 167 -14.53 -2.52 -14.00
N SER A 168 -13.79 -2.20 -12.94
CA SER A 168 -12.35 -2.48 -12.82
C SER A 168 -12.11 -3.80 -12.08
N ILE A 169 -12.39 -4.92 -12.76
CA ILE A 169 -12.04 -6.27 -12.27
C ILE A 169 -10.86 -6.81 -13.09
N ARG A 170 -9.85 -7.32 -12.40
CA ARG A 170 -8.69 -7.99 -13.00
C ARG A 170 -8.54 -9.38 -12.40
N ARG A 171 -8.31 -10.36 -13.26
CA ARG A 171 -7.93 -11.72 -12.87
C ARG A 171 -6.46 -11.93 -13.24
N VAL A 172 -5.65 -12.24 -12.24
CA VAL A 172 -4.21 -12.51 -12.38
C VAL A 172 -3.95 -13.97 -12.08
#